data_AF-A0A3M0WP12-F1
#
_entry.id   AF-A0A3M0WP12-F1
#
_cell.length_a   1.000
_cell.length_b   1.000
_cell.length_c   1.000
_cell.angle_alpha   90.00
_cell.angle_beta   90.00
_cell.angle_gamma   90.00
#
_symmetry.space_group_name_H-M   'P 1'
#
loop_
_entity.id
_entity.type
_entity.pdbx_description
1 polymer ?
#
loop_
_entity_poly.entity_id
_entity_poly.type
_entity_poly.pdbx_seq_one_letter_code
_entity_poly.pdbx_strand_id
1 'polypeptide(L)' 'GQALVEEYNCRQCHQIDGLGAIKAPNLAGITTRLDEVAIRIWLRNPKAVKGNTAMPNFHLSDSEIEAIVAYLTAVDSQSQ' A
#
# COMPACT_ATOMS: atom_id res chain seq x y z
N GLY A 1 7.28 7.71 -3.50
CA GLY A 1 6.42 6.81 -2.72
C GLY A 1 5.77 7.48 -1.55
N GLN A 2 6.54 7.93 -0.55
CA GLN A 2 5.99 8.58 0.65
C GLN A 2 4.97 9.69 0.35
N ALA A 3 5.30 10.63 -0.55
CA ALA A 3 4.38 11.71 -0.93
C ALA A 3 3.04 11.18 -1.48
N LEU A 4 3.06 10.13 -2.31
CA LEU A 4 1.84 9.50 -2.85
C LEU A 4 1.03 8.82 -1.73
N VAL A 5 1.71 8.20 -0.75
CA VAL A 5 1.06 7.59 0.41
C VAL A 5 0.30 8.65 1.23
N GLU A 6 0.82 9.87 1.32
CA GLU A 6 0.09 10.99 1.95
C GLU A 6 -1.01 11.53 1.03
N GLU A 7 -0.72 11.76 -0.25
CA GLU A 7 -1.64 12.31 -1.23
C GLU A 7 -2.92 11.47 -1.35
N TYR A 8 -2.77 10.16 -1.45
CA TYR A 8 -3.88 9.21 -1.50
C TYR A 8 -4.41 8.81 -0.11
N ASN A 9 -3.93 9.47 0.96
CA ASN A 9 -4.36 9.29 2.34
C ASN A 9 -4.34 7.82 2.80
N CYS A 10 -3.34 7.04 2.39
CA CYS A 10 -3.26 5.61 2.72
C CYS A 10 -3.27 5.39 4.25
N ARG A 11 -2.65 6.30 5.00
CA ARG A 11 -2.59 6.28 6.47
C ARG A 11 -3.93 6.56 7.16
N GLN A 12 -4.93 7.06 6.43
CA GLN A 12 -6.28 7.25 6.97
C GLN A 12 -6.93 5.91 7.33
N CYS A 13 -6.47 4.81 6.72
CA CYS A 13 -6.97 3.46 6.96
C CYS A 13 -5.88 2.49 7.46
N HIS A 14 -4.66 2.59 6.93
CA HIS A 14 -3.57 1.67 7.24
C HIS A 14 -2.57 2.27 8.24
N GLN A 15 -1.93 1.40 9.01
CA GLN A 15 -0.68 1.74 9.67
C GLN A 15 0.48 1.46 8.71
N ILE A 16 1.36 2.44 8.54
CA ILE A 16 2.56 2.40 7.69
C ILE A 16 3.67 3.08 8.48
N ASP A 17 4.79 2.38 8.68
CA ASP A 17 5.92 2.88 9.47
C ASP A 17 5.51 3.24 10.92
N GLY A 18 4.64 2.41 11.52
CA GLY A 18 4.09 2.66 12.85
C GLY A 18 3.06 3.80 12.94
N LEU A 19 2.82 4.56 11.87
CA LEU A 19 1.92 5.71 11.84
C LEU A 19 0.63 5.43 11.05
N GLY A 20 -0.47 6.05 11.46
CA GLY A 20 -1.76 5.98 10.76
C GLY A 20 -2.85 5.28 11.56
N ALA A 21 -3.93 4.90 10.88
CA ALA A 21 -5.09 4.29 11.49
C ALA A 21 -5.05 2.75 11.47
N ILE A 22 -5.87 2.13 12.30
CA ILE A 22 -6.04 0.67 12.38
C ILE A 22 -7.37 0.19 11.77
N LYS A 23 -7.92 0.96 10.81
CA LYS A 23 -9.19 0.62 10.15
C LYS A 23 -9.04 -0.46 9.09
N ALA A 24 -7.82 -0.66 8.59
CA ALA A 24 -7.43 -1.67 7.64
C ALA A 24 -6.15 -2.39 8.13
N PRO A 25 -5.76 -3.53 7.53
CA PRO A 25 -4.60 -4.29 7.99
C PRO A 25 -3.32 -3.46 8.02
N ASN A 26 -2.49 -3.68 9.06
CA ASN A 26 -1.18 -3.05 9.16
C ASN A 26 -0.27 -3.49 8.00
N LEU A 27 0.38 -2.52 7.35
CA LEU A 27 1.27 -2.75 6.21
C LEU A 27 2.73 -2.99 6.61
N ALA A 28 3.09 -2.98 7.90
CA ALA A 28 4.42 -3.38 8.34
C ALA A 28 4.76 -4.81 7.88
N GLY A 29 5.89 -4.97 7.19
CA GLY A 29 6.33 -6.22 6.59
C GLY A 29 5.44 -6.70 5.45
N ILE A 30 4.70 -5.81 4.77
CA ILE A 30 3.84 -6.24 3.65
C ILE A 30 4.66 -6.78 2.49
N THR A 31 5.84 -6.24 2.22
CA THR A 31 6.68 -6.65 1.08
C THR A 31 7.44 -7.96 1.35
N THR A 32 7.49 -8.41 2.60
CA THR A 32 8.01 -9.73 2.98
C THR A 32 6.91 -10.79 3.05
N ARG A 33 5.67 -10.39 3.40
CA ARG A 33 4.52 -11.29 3.51
C ARG A 33 3.83 -11.58 2.18
N LEU A 34 3.90 -10.66 1.22
CA LEU A 34 3.29 -10.80 -0.09
C LEU A 34 4.32 -10.60 -1.20
N ASP A 35 4.13 -11.32 -2.29
CA ASP A 35 4.87 -11.09 -3.53
C ASP A 35 4.58 -9.68 -4.06
N GLU A 36 5.62 -8.98 -4.52
CA GLU A 36 5.46 -7.60 -4.99
C GLU A 36 4.50 -7.49 -6.19
N VAL A 37 4.40 -8.51 -7.05
CA VAL A 37 3.44 -8.53 -8.17
C VAL A 37 2.02 -8.52 -7.61
N ALA A 38 1.76 -9.25 -6.53
CA ALA A 38 0.45 -9.23 -5.87
C ALA A 38 0.13 -7.84 -5.30
N ILE A 39 1.11 -7.15 -4.72
CA ILE A 39 0.96 -5.77 -4.23
C ILE A 39 0.63 -4.82 -5.40
N ARG A 40 1.34 -4.93 -6.53
CA ARG A 40 1.08 -4.13 -7.74
C ARG A 40 -0.33 -4.36 -8.29
N ILE A 41 -0.76 -5.63 -8.43
CA ILE A 41 -2.10 -5.99 -8.89
C ILE A 41 -3.17 -5.42 -7.95
N TRP A 42 -2.94 -5.51 -6.63
CA TRP A 42 -3.86 -4.96 -5.65
C TRP A 42 -3.98 -3.44 -5.79
N LEU A 43 -2.87 -2.71 -5.87
CA LEU A 43 -2.87 -1.24 -6.05
C LEU A 43 -3.53 -0.80 -7.36
N ARG A 44 -3.42 -1.59 -8.42
CA ARG A 44 -4.04 -1.30 -9.72
C ARG A 44 -5.58 -1.30 -9.66
N ASN A 45 -6.16 -2.33 -9.05
CA ASN A 45 -7.61 -2.45 -8.93
C ASN A 45 -8.00 -3.38 -7.76
N PRO A 46 -8.13 -2.86 -6.53
CA PRO A 46 -8.45 -3.67 -5.37
C PRO A 46 -9.77 -4.43 -5.52
N LYS A 47 -10.77 -3.82 -6.18
CA LYS A 47 -12.09 -4.43 -6.38
C LYS A 47 -12.08 -5.57 -7.39
N ALA A 48 -11.16 -5.58 -8.35
CA ALA A 48 -10.97 -6.71 -9.25
C ALA A 48 -10.36 -7.92 -8.51
N VAL A 49 -9.52 -7.68 -7.51
CA VAL A 49 -8.94 -8.76 -6.67
C VAL A 49 -9.93 -9.23 -5.61
N LYS A 50 -10.61 -8.30 -4.93
CA LYS A 50 -11.59 -8.56 -3.88
C LYS A 50 -12.77 -7.60 -4.02
N GLY A 51 -13.86 -8.08 -4.62
CA GLY A 51 -15.04 -7.24 -4.95
C GLY A 51 -15.68 -6.51 -3.77
N ASN A 52 -15.58 -7.06 -2.55
CA ASN A 52 -16.13 -6.46 -1.33
C ASN A 52 -15.09 -5.66 -0.50
N THR A 53 -13.93 -5.33 -1.07
CA THR A 53 -12.94 -4.51 -0.39
C THR A 53 -13.42 -3.06 -0.23
N ALA A 54 -13.15 -2.47 0.93
CA ALA A 54 -13.39 -1.06 1.20
C ALA A 54 -12.30 -0.16 0.59
N MET A 55 -11.15 -0.72 0.19
CA MET A 55 -10.07 0.05 -0.43
C MET A 55 -10.54 0.57 -1.81
N PRO A 56 -10.52 1.90 -2.05
CA PRO A 56 -10.95 2.45 -3.31
C PRO A 56 -9.93 2.16 -4.41
N ASN A 57 -10.36 2.26 -5.67
CA ASN A 57 -9.44 2.32 -6.79
C ASN A 57 -9.00 3.78 -6.96
N PHE A 58 -7.72 4.06 -6.75
CA PHE A 58 -7.15 5.40 -6.87
C PHE A 58 -6.75 5.75 -8.31
N HIS A 59 -6.88 4.81 -9.25
CA HIS A 59 -6.52 4.97 -10.65
C HIS A 59 -5.04 5.35 -10.86
N LEU A 60 -4.17 4.74 -10.05
CA LEU A 60 -2.72 4.96 -10.06
C LEU A 60 -2.10 4.60 -11.42
N SER A 61 -1.21 5.46 -11.90
CA SER A 61 -0.29 5.16 -12.99
C SER A 61 0.76 4.13 -12.57
N ASP A 62 1.40 3.51 -13.56
CA ASP A 62 2.45 2.49 -13.34
C ASP A 62 3.59 3.05 -12.50
N SER A 63 4.03 4.27 -12.81
CA SER A 63 5.09 4.95 -12.05
C SER A 63 4.70 5.25 -10.61
N GLU A 64 3.44 5.57 -10.33
CA GLU A 64 2.97 5.78 -8.96
C GLU A 64 2.91 4.48 -8.18
N ILE A 65 2.43 3.40 -8.80
CA ILE A 65 2.43 2.06 -8.20
C ILE A 65 3.86 1.65 -7.82
N GLU A 66 4.81 1.75 -8.75
CA GLU A 66 6.22 1.42 -8.47
C GLU A 66 6.79 2.30 -7.36
N ALA A 67 6.49 3.60 -7.37
CA ALA A 67 6.95 4.52 -6.34
C ALA A 67 6.38 4.18 -4.95
N ILE A 68 5.11 3.75 -4.87
CA ILE A 68 4.47 3.31 -3.61
C ILE A 68 5.11 2.00 -3.14
N VAL A 69 5.25 1.00 -4.01
CA VAL A 69 5.87 -0.29 -3.67
C VAL A 69 7.30 -0.10 -3.17
N ALA A 70 8.11 0.70 -3.88
CA ALA A 70 9.47 1.01 -3.47
C ALA A 70 9.55 1.66 -2.08
N TYR A 71 8.57 2.52 -1.74
CA TYR A 71 8.49 3.12 -0.41
C TYR A 71 8.10 2.10 0.67
N LEU A 72 7.12 1.23 0.40
CA LEU A 72 6.76 0.16 1.33
C LEU A 72 7.96 -0.78 1.58
N THR A 73 8.71 -1.13 0.55
CA THR A 73 9.94 -1.93 0.67
C THR A 73 10.99 -1.24 1.52
N ALA A 74 11.19 0.08 1.33
CA ALA A 74 12.15 0.85 2.10
C ALA A 74 11.76 0.95 3.58
N VAL A 75 10.47 1.12 3.89
CA VAL A 75 9.96 1.15 5.27
C VAL A 75 10.12 -0.21 5.96
N ASP A 76 9.77 -1.29 5.27
CA ASP A 76 9.90 -2.65 5.81
C ASP A 76 11.35 -3.05 6.04
N SER A 77 12.29 -2.52 5.25
CA SER A 77 13.72 -2.75 5.43
C SER A 77 14.33 -1.95 6.59
N GLN A 78 13.72 -0.82 6.97
CA GLN A 78 14.16 0.04 8.07
C GLN A 78 13.52 -0.32 9.41
N SER A 79 12.44 -1.09 9.40
CA SER A 79 11.70 -1.54 10.59
C SER A 79 12.20 -2.88 11.16
N GLN A 80 13.39 -3.32 10.75
CA GLN A 80 14.11 -4.49 11.27
C GLN A 80 15.13 -4.07 12.33
#